data_AF-A0A0U1D4N2-F1
#
_entry.id   AF-A0A0U1D4N2-F1
#
_cell.length_a   1.000
_cell.length_b   1.000
_cell.length_c   1.000
_cell.angle_alpha   90.00
_cell.angle_beta   90.00
_cell.angle_gamma   90.00
#
_symmetry.space_group_name_H-M   'P 1'
#
loop_
_entity.id
_entity.type
_entity.pdbx_description
1 polymer ?
#
loop_
_entity_poly.entity_id
_entity_poly.type
_entity_poly.pdbx_seq_one_letter_code
_entity_poly.pdbx_strand_id
1 'polypeptide(L)'
;MSRRNRQKRAAKHKDRRRTSSQRERWSTDPGYDRVALLDRLTAALYNSALCPDHDADFHAADLLDEFPCRTHELDLAAEGTVAGAISGAWQVGWSPNDLHEFARRRLDAAAAGYLAEAIVRESRHYPVTSLHPRWRAELTALPVDIDHGAPQMWDWAHRNSVDHRAALTVVLKVLRLLGTLPRLVPLLPVPGAHQHSAVAVNPTDAKALSRVRRLLAKAEATKFPEEAEALSAKAQELMSRYSLQHAIRDHEQGRAAEATARRIWIDSPYVSAKAALVQSVAAANRCQMVCAEKLGFVAVIGAECDLEFVELLATSLLVQANRAMLAAGRTTSGHTRTRLVSPVIPSLIRRAHR
;
A
#
# COMPACT_ATOMS: atom_id res chain seq x y z
N MET A 1 65.78 -47.18 -5.01
CA MET A 1 64.68 -46.18 -5.17
C MET A 1 65.13 -44.81 -4.68
N SER A 2 65.19 -43.80 -5.56
CA SER A 2 65.80 -42.49 -5.31
C SER A 2 65.03 -41.63 -4.29
N ARG A 3 65.77 -40.98 -3.37
CA ARG A 3 65.29 -40.02 -2.34
C ARG A 3 64.31 -38.97 -2.90
N ARG A 4 64.48 -38.59 -4.17
CA ARG A 4 63.66 -37.60 -4.87
C ARG A 4 62.20 -38.03 -5.05
N ASN A 5 61.92 -39.33 -5.17
CA ASN A 5 60.56 -39.86 -5.30
C ASN A 5 59.80 -39.92 -3.96
N ARG A 6 60.49 -40.10 -2.83
CA ARG A 6 59.86 -40.03 -1.49
C ARG A 6 59.44 -38.59 -1.15
N GLN A 7 60.27 -37.60 -1.46
CA GLN A 7 59.95 -36.19 -1.22
C GLN A 7 58.75 -35.69 -2.04
N LYS A 8 58.64 -36.09 -3.33
CA LYS A 8 57.47 -35.75 -4.16
C LYS A 8 56.17 -36.36 -3.64
N ARG A 9 56.20 -37.59 -3.09
CA ARG A 9 55.01 -38.22 -2.50
C ARG A 9 54.61 -37.58 -1.17
N ALA A 10 55.58 -37.18 -0.34
CA ALA A 10 55.31 -36.45 0.90
C ALA A 10 54.72 -35.05 0.65
N ALA A 11 55.22 -34.33 -0.36
CA ALA A 11 54.66 -33.03 -0.75
C ALA A 11 53.22 -33.15 -1.26
N LYS A 12 52.93 -34.14 -2.12
CA LYS A 12 51.57 -34.40 -2.62
C LYS A 12 50.59 -34.78 -1.51
N HIS A 13 51.05 -35.51 -0.48
CA HIS A 13 50.22 -35.87 0.67
C HIS A 13 49.96 -34.69 1.62
N LYS A 14 50.93 -33.76 1.73
CA LYS A 14 50.79 -32.53 2.53
C LYS A 14 49.87 -31.53 1.84
N ASP A 15 49.92 -31.44 0.52
CA ASP A 15 49.05 -30.59 -0.29
C ASP A 15 47.60 -31.10 -0.33
N ARG A 16 47.43 -32.43 -0.38
CA ARG A 16 46.12 -33.10 -0.26
C ARG A 16 45.50 -32.93 1.14
N ARG A 17 46.33 -32.90 2.19
CA ARG A 17 45.89 -32.56 3.56
C ARG A 17 45.55 -31.08 3.74
N ARG A 18 46.29 -30.17 3.08
CA ARG A 18 45.97 -28.72 3.10
C ARG A 18 44.67 -28.41 2.37
N THR A 19 44.43 -29.05 1.22
CA THR A 19 43.19 -28.91 0.46
C THR A 19 42.00 -29.62 1.11
N SER A 20 42.21 -30.75 1.82
CA SER A 20 41.14 -31.36 2.65
C SER A 20 40.81 -30.49 3.87
N SER A 21 41.81 -29.95 4.57
CA SER A 21 41.58 -29.04 5.71
C SER A 21 40.96 -27.69 5.33
N GLN A 22 41.06 -27.28 4.05
CA GLN A 22 40.38 -26.08 3.54
C GLN A 22 38.95 -26.36 3.06
N ARG A 23 38.63 -27.60 2.63
CA ARG A 23 37.26 -28.01 2.27
C ARG A 23 36.40 -28.39 3.49
N GLU A 24 37.02 -28.74 4.61
CA GLU A 24 36.37 -29.08 5.88
C GLU A 24 36.46 -27.96 6.92
N ARG A 25 36.51 -26.69 6.49
CA ARG A 25 36.24 -25.56 7.37
C ARG A 25 34.75 -25.19 7.30
N TRP A 26 33.90 -26.20 7.45
CA TRP A 26 32.49 -25.98 7.72
C TRP A 26 32.42 -25.52 9.18
N SER A 27 31.90 -24.32 9.38
CA SER A 27 31.70 -23.77 10.72
C SER A 27 30.77 -24.71 11.48
N THR A 28 31.25 -25.39 12.53
CA THR A 28 30.47 -26.27 13.41
C THR A 28 29.55 -25.49 14.36
N ASP A 29 29.17 -24.27 13.98
CA ASP A 29 28.24 -23.43 14.72
C ASP A 29 26.83 -23.64 14.16
N PRO A 30 25.92 -24.29 14.92
CA PRO A 30 24.53 -24.49 14.51
C PRO A 30 23.81 -23.19 14.16
N GLY A 31 24.25 -22.05 14.73
CA GLY A 31 23.73 -20.73 14.39
C GLY A 31 24.11 -20.27 12.99
N TYR A 32 25.34 -20.54 12.55
CA TYR A 32 25.81 -20.23 11.20
C TYR A 32 25.05 -21.02 10.13
N ASP A 33 24.80 -22.30 10.39
CA ASP A 33 24.04 -23.17 9.48
C ASP A 33 22.57 -22.72 9.36
N ARG A 34 21.96 -22.22 10.45
CA ARG A 34 20.60 -21.67 10.42
C ARG A 34 20.51 -20.38 9.62
N VAL A 35 21.46 -19.46 9.78
CA VAL A 35 21.50 -18.21 9.01
C VAL A 35 21.67 -18.51 7.52
N ALA A 36 22.61 -19.40 7.16
CA ALA A 36 22.82 -19.80 5.77
C ALA A 36 21.60 -20.49 5.15
N LEU A 37 20.83 -21.25 5.93
CA LEU A 37 19.57 -21.84 5.50
C LEU A 37 18.51 -20.76 5.23
N LEU A 38 18.33 -19.80 6.14
CA LEU A 38 17.38 -18.69 5.95
C LEU A 38 17.74 -17.86 4.71
N ASP A 39 19.03 -17.54 4.50
CA ASP A 39 19.49 -16.84 3.30
C ASP A 39 19.16 -17.62 2.02
N ARG A 40 19.33 -18.95 2.03
CA ARG A 40 18.98 -19.81 0.91
C ARG A 40 17.47 -19.81 0.65
N LEU A 41 16.65 -19.91 1.69
CA LEU A 41 15.19 -19.88 1.60
C LEU A 41 14.70 -18.53 1.07
N THR A 42 15.24 -17.42 1.58
CA THR A 42 14.94 -16.07 1.09
C THR A 42 15.29 -15.91 -0.40
N ALA A 43 16.47 -16.41 -0.81
CA ALA A 43 16.85 -16.39 -2.22
C ALA A 43 15.91 -17.24 -3.10
N ALA A 44 15.53 -18.43 -2.61
CA ALA A 44 14.59 -19.32 -3.31
C ALA A 44 13.22 -18.65 -3.48
N LEU A 45 12.67 -18.07 -2.41
CA LEU A 45 11.41 -17.31 -2.43
C LEU A 45 11.43 -16.16 -3.44
N TYR A 46 12.49 -15.34 -3.46
CA TYR A 46 12.61 -14.24 -4.43
C TYR A 46 12.69 -14.74 -5.87
N ASN A 47 13.52 -15.76 -6.13
CA ASN A 47 13.69 -16.31 -7.46
C ASN A 47 12.38 -16.93 -7.97
N SER A 48 11.70 -17.73 -7.16
CA SER A 48 10.38 -18.30 -7.45
C SER A 48 9.32 -17.22 -7.69
N ALA A 49 9.28 -16.18 -6.87
CA ALA A 49 8.30 -15.10 -7.01
C ALA A 49 8.52 -14.30 -8.30
N LEU A 50 9.77 -14.01 -8.68
CA LEU A 50 10.10 -13.21 -9.86
C LEU A 50 10.27 -14.04 -11.14
N CYS A 51 10.25 -15.36 -11.04
CA CYS A 51 10.35 -16.24 -12.19
C CYS A 51 9.14 -16.02 -13.12
N PRO A 52 9.36 -15.61 -14.39
CA PRO A 52 8.28 -15.47 -15.36
C PRO A 52 7.77 -16.82 -15.85
N ASP A 53 8.59 -17.86 -15.74
CA ASP A 53 8.28 -19.22 -16.16
C ASP A 53 7.46 -19.89 -15.07
N HIS A 54 6.31 -20.44 -15.43
CA HIS A 54 5.33 -21.06 -14.51
C HIS A 54 4.60 -20.08 -13.57
N ASP A 55 3.44 -20.50 -13.09
CA ASP A 55 2.64 -19.73 -12.15
C ASP A 55 3.16 -19.90 -10.70
N ALA A 56 2.63 -19.07 -9.80
CA ALA A 56 3.01 -19.11 -8.39
C ALA A 56 2.66 -20.45 -7.71
N ASP A 57 1.67 -21.17 -8.23
CA ASP A 57 1.21 -22.44 -7.66
C ASP A 57 2.18 -23.60 -7.99
N PHE A 58 2.79 -23.58 -9.17
CA PHE A 58 3.88 -24.48 -9.51
C PHE A 58 5.10 -24.27 -8.59
N HIS A 59 5.56 -23.01 -8.48
CA HIS A 59 6.71 -22.68 -7.64
C HIS A 59 6.49 -22.94 -6.15
N ALA A 60 5.25 -22.81 -5.67
CA ALA A 60 4.91 -23.18 -4.32
C ALA A 60 5.08 -24.68 -4.07
N ALA A 61 4.70 -25.54 -5.03
CA ALA A 61 4.92 -26.98 -4.90
C ALA A 61 6.42 -27.32 -4.93
N ASP A 62 7.18 -26.74 -5.85
CA ASP A 62 8.61 -26.97 -6.01
C ASP A 62 9.39 -26.60 -4.73
N LEU A 63 9.09 -25.46 -4.12
CA LEU A 63 9.71 -25.04 -2.86
C LEU A 63 9.37 -25.97 -1.68
N LEU A 64 8.14 -26.49 -1.62
CA LEU A 64 7.75 -27.44 -0.57
C LEU A 64 8.46 -28.79 -0.74
N ASP A 65 8.71 -29.21 -1.99
CA ASP A 65 9.46 -30.43 -2.31
C ASP A 65 10.96 -30.26 -2.09
N GLU A 66 11.53 -29.08 -2.36
CA GLU A 66 12.96 -28.78 -2.14
C GLU A 66 13.31 -28.66 -0.64
N PHE A 67 12.39 -28.13 0.18
CA PHE A 67 12.60 -27.89 1.61
C PHE A 67 11.66 -28.69 2.52
N PRO A 68 11.70 -30.03 2.48
CA PRO A 68 10.81 -30.86 3.29
C PRO A 68 11.12 -30.69 4.79
N CYS A 69 10.07 -30.67 5.61
CA CYS A 69 10.15 -30.58 7.08
C CYS A 69 10.86 -29.32 7.62
N ARG A 70 10.91 -28.23 6.85
CA ARG A 70 11.43 -26.91 7.25
C ARG A 70 10.33 -25.86 7.38
N THR A 71 9.18 -26.29 7.91
CA THR A 71 7.96 -25.48 7.96
C THR A 71 8.19 -24.16 8.71
N HIS A 72 8.88 -24.20 9.86
CA HIS A 72 9.12 -23.01 10.66
C HIS A 72 10.15 -22.06 10.03
N GLU A 73 11.25 -22.59 9.49
CA GLU A 73 12.27 -21.78 8.81
C GLU A 73 11.74 -21.14 7.54
N LEU A 74 10.90 -21.85 6.78
CA LEU A 74 10.24 -21.32 5.59
C LEU A 74 9.26 -20.20 5.94
N ASP A 75 8.52 -20.31 7.06
CA ASP A 75 7.63 -19.24 7.54
C ASP A 75 8.41 -17.98 7.93
N LEU A 76 9.50 -18.15 8.70
CA LEU A 76 10.38 -17.04 9.08
C LEU A 76 11.03 -16.38 7.85
N ALA A 77 11.49 -17.19 6.89
CA ALA A 77 12.05 -16.68 5.64
C ALA A 77 10.99 -15.92 4.83
N ALA A 78 9.76 -16.44 4.73
CA ALA A 78 8.65 -15.75 4.07
C ALA A 78 8.32 -14.40 4.73
N GLU A 79 8.16 -14.37 6.05
CA GLU A 79 7.90 -13.15 6.82
C GLU A 79 9.02 -12.12 6.61
N GLY A 80 10.28 -12.51 6.77
CA GLY A 80 11.44 -11.63 6.56
C GLY A 80 11.56 -11.12 5.12
N THR A 81 11.28 -11.96 4.13
CA THR A 81 11.34 -11.60 2.69
C THR A 81 10.24 -10.59 2.34
N VAL A 82 9.02 -10.81 2.83
CA VAL A 82 7.89 -9.87 2.62
C VAL A 82 8.15 -8.56 3.36
N ALA A 83 8.60 -8.61 4.62
CA ALA A 83 8.94 -7.42 5.40
C ALA A 83 10.04 -6.59 4.72
N GLY A 84 11.11 -7.23 4.25
CA GLY A 84 12.18 -6.58 3.49
C GLY A 84 11.68 -5.93 2.19
N ALA A 85 10.78 -6.60 1.46
CA ALA A 85 10.17 -6.05 0.26
C ALA A 85 9.25 -4.84 0.54
N ILE A 86 8.48 -4.87 1.64
CA ILE A 86 7.66 -3.73 2.10
C ILE A 86 8.55 -2.55 2.51
N SER A 87 9.59 -2.82 3.30
CA SER A 87 10.59 -1.81 3.67
C SER A 87 11.24 -1.17 2.43
N GLY A 88 11.57 -1.97 1.41
CA GLY A 88 12.04 -1.47 0.12
C GLY A 88 11.02 -0.61 -0.63
N ALA A 89 9.74 -0.98 -0.59
CA ALA A 89 8.66 -0.22 -1.21
C ALA A 89 8.50 1.19 -0.60
N TRP A 90 8.64 1.31 0.73
CA TRP A 90 8.61 2.60 1.41
C TRP A 90 9.72 3.53 0.93
N GLN A 91 10.93 3.01 0.72
CA GLN A 91 12.08 3.79 0.23
C GLN A 91 11.86 4.31 -1.20
N VAL A 92 11.02 3.63 -1.99
CA VAL A 92 10.67 4.07 -3.35
C VAL A 92 9.31 4.78 -3.42
N GLY A 93 8.84 5.32 -2.28
CA GLY A 93 7.77 6.30 -2.20
C GLY A 93 6.36 5.74 -2.05
N TRP A 94 6.21 4.45 -1.74
CA TRP A 94 4.91 3.83 -1.46
C TRP A 94 4.49 4.02 0.00
N SER A 95 3.23 4.42 0.23
CA SER A 95 2.64 4.45 1.56
C SER A 95 1.93 3.14 1.91
N PRO A 96 1.61 2.88 3.19
CA PRO A 96 0.78 1.74 3.59
C PRO A 96 -0.53 1.63 2.82
N ASN A 97 -1.26 2.75 2.69
CA ASN A 97 -2.51 2.77 1.94
C ASN A 97 -2.30 2.53 0.44
N ASP A 98 -1.24 3.11 -0.16
CA ASP A 98 -0.96 2.91 -1.58
C ASP A 98 -0.63 1.44 -1.91
N LEU A 99 0.12 0.74 -1.05
CA LEU A 99 0.39 -0.68 -1.23
C LEU A 99 -0.89 -1.51 -1.14
N HIS A 100 -1.75 -1.21 -0.16
CA HIS A 100 -3.04 -1.89 -0.01
C HIS A 100 -3.95 -1.66 -1.21
N GLU A 101 -4.09 -0.41 -1.66
CA GLU A 101 -4.91 -0.03 -2.79
C GLU A 101 -4.38 -0.59 -4.12
N PHE A 102 -3.06 -0.70 -4.29
CA PHE A 102 -2.48 -1.34 -5.46
C PHE A 102 -2.71 -2.85 -5.46
N ALA A 103 -2.50 -3.51 -4.31
CA ALA A 103 -2.70 -4.93 -4.16
C ALA A 103 -4.16 -5.35 -4.38
N ARG A 104 -5.13 -4.66 -3.77
CA ARG A 104 -6.56 -5.00 -3.93
C ARG A 104 -7.05 -4.92 -5.38
N ARG A 105 -6.35 -4.18 -6.25
CA ARG A 105 -6.68 -4.01 -7.69
C ARG A 105 -5.95 -4.98 -8.61
N ARG A 106 -4.96 -5.72 -8.11
CA ARG A 106 -4.07 -6.58 -8.89
C ARG A 106 -4.07 -8.02 -8.41
N LEU A 107 -4.37 -8.24 -7.15
CA LEU A 107 -4.40 -9.54 -6.50
C LEU A 107 -5.84 -9.94 -6.16
N ASP A 108 -6.02 -11.23 -5.87
CA ASP A 108 -7.24 -11.73 -5.26
C ASP A 108 -7.37 -11.27 -3.79
N ALA A 109 -8.57 -11.43 -3.21
CA ALA A 109 -8.87 -10.95 -1.86
C ALA A 109 -7.98 -11.59 -0.78
N ALA A 110 -7.60 -12.85 -0.96
CA ALA A 110 -6.74 -13.57 -0.04
C ALA A 110 -5.34 -12.95 0.00
N ALA A 111 -4.72 -12.73 -1.16
CA ALA A 111 -3.38 -12.15 -1.23
C ALA A 111 -3.36 -10.65 -0.88
N ALA A 112 -4.41 -9.90 -1.20
CA ALA A 112 -4.54 -8.51 -0.75
C ALA A 112 -4.71 -8.41 0.79
N GLY A 113 -5.48 -9.32 1.39
CA GLY A 113 -5.63 -9.41 2.85
C GLY A 113 -4.33 -9.81 3.54
N TYR A 114 -3.60 -10.79 2.99
CA TYR A 114 -2.27 -11.18 3.47
C TYR A 114 -1.28 -10.01 3.47
N LEU A 115 -1.22 -9.24 2.37
CA LEU A 115 -0.35 -8.06 2.31
C LEU A 115 -0.78 -6.98 3.31
N ALA A 116 -2.08 -6.74 3.50
CA ALA A 116 -2.57 -5.77 4.47
C ALA A 116 -2.07 -6.11 5.89
N GLU A 117 -2.14 -7.39 6.27
CA GLU A 117 -1.58 -7.86 7.53
C GLU A 117 -0.06 -7.68 7.61
N ALA A 118 0.66 -8.03 6.54
CA ALA A 118 2.12 -7.88 6.48
C ALA A 118 2.55 -6.40 6.63
N ILE A 119 1.82 -5.47 6.02
CA ILE A 119 2.05 -4.02 6.15
C ILE A 119 1.94 -3.57 7.61
N VAL A 120 0.90 -4.02 8.31
CA VAL A 120 0.69 -3.66 9.73
C VAL A 120 1.76 -4.30 10.60
N ARG A 121 2.13 -5.57 10.36
CA ARG A 121 3.22 -6.25 11.07
C ARG A 121 4.55 -5.51 10.91
N GLU A 122 4.92 -5.19 9.67
CA GLU A 122 6.18 -4.50 9.37
C GLU A 122 6.20 -3.08 9.93
N SER A 123 5.07 -2.38 9.95
CA SER A 123 4.96 -1.04 10.54
C SER A 123 5.15 -1.01 12.07
N ARG A 124 4.95 -2.12 12.77
CA ARG A 124 5.14 -2.22 14.24
C ARG A 124 6.61 -2.22 14.65
N HIS A 125 7.55 -2.47 13.72
CA HIS A 125 8.98 -2.34 13.98
C HIS A 125 9.41 -0.88 14.21
N TYR A 126 8.54 0.08 13.87
CA TYR A 126 8.82 1.51 14.00
C TYR A 126 8.11 2.07 15.23
N PRO A 127 8.80 2.86 16.07
CA PRO A 127 8.16 3.58 17.17
C PRO A 127 7.03 4.48 16.63
N VAL A 128 5.87 4.48 17.30
CA VAL A 128 4.70 5.27 16.90
C VAL A 128 5.03 6.76 16.76
N THR A 129 5.96 7.28 17.57
CA THR A 129 6.44 8.67 17.53
C THR A 129 7.26 8.99 16.28
N SER A 130 7.89 7.99 15.67
CA SER A 130 8.68 8.08 14.44
C SER A 130 7.84 7.89 13.16
N LEU A 131 6.55 7.62 13.32
CA LEU A 131 5.59 7.51 12.23
C LEU A 131 4.86 8.83 12.02
N HIS A 132 4.85 9.29 10.77
CA HIS A 132 4.07 10.45 10.38
C HIS A 132 2.58 10.27 10.77
N PRO A 133 1.87 11.31 11.26
CA PRO A 133 0.45 11.19 11.63
C PRO A 133 -0.44 10.55 10.55
N ARG A 134 -0.20 10.88 9.27
CA ARG A 134 -0.92 10.27 8.14
C ARG A 134 -0.65 8.77 8.00
N TRP A 135 0.59 8.32 8.20
CA TRP A 135 0.90 6.88 8.21
C TRP A 135 0.11 6.15 9.30
N ARG A 136 0.06 6.71 10.50
CA ARG A 136 -0.71 6.15 11.61
C ARG A 136 -2.20 6.04 11.28
N ALA A 137 -2.76 7.07 10.65
CA ALA A 137 -4.14 7.07 10.20
C ALA A 137 -4.39 6.03 9.10
N GLU A 138 -3.50 5.92 8.11
CA GLU A 138 -3.57 4.91 7.05
C GLU A 138 -3.53 3.49 7.61
N LEU A 139 -2.62 3.21 8.55
CA LEU A 139 -2.50 1.90 9.20
C LEU A 139 -3.73 1.53 10.03
N THR A 140 -4.34 2.50 10.70
CA THR A 140 -5.55 2.30 11.51
C THR A 140 -6.78 2.05 10.62
N ALA A 141 -6.76 2.54 9.38
CA ALA A 141 -7.83 2.34 8.42
C ALA A 141 -7.79 0.96 7.73
N LEU A 142 -6.67 0.22 7.84
CA LEU A 142 -6.56 -1.12 7.27
C LEU A 142 -7.42 -2.12 8.07
N PRO A 143 -8.24 -2.95 7.41
CA PRO A 143 -9.17 -3.87 8.07
C PRO A 143 -8.45 -5.14 8.52
N VAL A 144 -7.51 -5.03 9.45
CA VAL A 144 -6.68 -6.15 9.91
C VAL A 144 -6.84 -6.35 11.42
N ASP A 145 -7.17 -7.58 11.79
CA ASP A 145 -7.11 -8.07 13.17
C ASP A 145 -5.93 -9.04 13.29
N ILE A 146 -4.98 -8.76 14.20
CA ILE A 146 -3.71 -9.49 14.30
C ILE A 146 -3.56 -10.04 15.71
N ASP A 147 -3.45 -11.36 15.83
CA ASP A 147 -2.99 -12.04 17.03
C ASP A 147 -1.46 -12.19 17.02
N HIS A 148 -0.84 -12.12 18.20
CA HIS A 148 0.58 -11.83 18.36
C HIS A 148 1.36 -13.11 18.72
N GLY A 149 2.43 -13.40 17.97
CA GLY A 149 3.50 -14.32 18.42
C GLY A 149 3.98 -15.34 17.41
N ALA A 150 3.17 -15.69 16.40
CA ALA A 150 3.55 -16.61 15.34
C ALA A 150 3.96 -15.88 14.04
N PRO A 151 4.90 -16.45 13.28
CA PRO A 151 5.15 -16.04 11.91
C PRO A 151 3.88 -16.08 11.06
N GLN A 152 3.80 -15.17 10.08
CA GLN A 152 2.54 -14.83 9.44
C GLN A 152 1.96 -15.94 8.54
N MET A 153 2.79 -16.65 7.77
CA MET A 153 2.30 -17.46 6.65
C MET A 153 1.43 -18.63 7.11
N TRP A 154 1.89 -19.43 8.07
CA TRP A 154 1.11 -20.60 8.51
C TRP A 154 0.00 -20.24 9.49
N ASP A 155 0.17 -19.18 10.29
CA ASP A 155 -0.93 -18.65 11.10
C ASP A 155 -2.09 -18.16 10.21
N TRP A 156 -1.78 -17.39 9.16
CA TRP A 156 -2.77 -16.96 8.17
C TRP A 156 -3.41 -18.17 7.47
N ALA A 157 -2.62 -19.19 7.12
CA ALA A 157 -3.13 -20.41 6.49
C ALA A 157 -4.16 -21.12 7.38
N HIS A 158 -3.83 -21.27 8.66
CA HIS A 158 -4.70 -21.89 9.66
C HIS A 158 -5.99 -21.09 9.86
N ARG A 159 -5.91 -19.76 10.05
CA ARG A 159 -7.08 -18.88 10.21
C ARG A 159 -8.03 -18.90 9.00
N ASN A 160 -7.49 -19.07 7.80
CA ASN A 160 -8.27 -19.10 6.56
C ASN A 160 -8.60 -20.52 6.06
N SER A 161 -8.21 -21.57 6.81
CA SER A 161 -8.42 -22.99 6.44
C SER A 161 -7.89 -23.34 5.04
N VAL A 162 -6.72 -22.81 4.68
CA VAL A 162 -6.04 -23.09 3.39
C VAL A 162 -4.82 -23.99 3.61
N ASP A 163 -4.48 -24.79 2.61
CA ASP A 163 -3.34 -25.69 2.68
C ASP A 163 -1.99 -24.94 2.54
N HIS A 164 -0.89 -25.62 2.87
CA HIS A 164 0.46 -25.03 2.82
C HIS A 164 0.84 -24.53 1.43
N ARG A 165 0.41 -25.23 0.38
CA ARG A 165 0.70 -24.86 -1.01
C ARG A 165 0.01 -23.55 -1.37
N ALA A 166 -1.29 -23.43 -1.09
CA ALA A 166 -2.07 -22.23 -1.32
C ALA A 166 -1.54 -21.02 -0.54
N ALA A 167 -1.12 -21.21 0.71
CA ALA A 167 -0.52 -20.14 1.50
C ALA A 167 0.83 -19.68 0.94
N LEU A 168 1.69 -20.60 0.51
CA LEU A 168 2.94 -20.22 -0.16
C LEU A 168 2.68 -19.56 -1.53
N THR A 169 1.69 -20.02 -2.28
CA THR A 169 1.23 -19.37 -3.52
C THR A 169 0.81 -17.92 -3.28
N VAL A 170 0.13 -17.64 -2.16
CA VAL A 170 -0.23 -16.27 -1.76
C VAL A 170 1.00 -15.43 -1.45
N VAL A 171 1.97 -15.95 -0.70
CA VAL A 171 3.24 -15.26 -0.43
C VAL A 171 3.98 -14.93 -1.72
N LEU A 172 4.10 -15.89 -2.64
CA LEU A 172 4.78 -15.69 -3.92
C LEU A 172 4.08 -14.64 -4.80
N LYS A 173 2.73 -14.62 -4.82
CA LYS A 173 1.96 -13.57 -5.50
C LYS A 173 2.23 -12.18 -4.91
N VAL A 174 2.29 -12.08 -3.58
CA VAL A 174 2.59 -10.83 -2.88
C VAL A 174 4.02 -10.36 -3.15
N LEU A 175 5.01 -11.25 -3.06
CA LEU A 175 6.40 -10.96 -3.38
C LEU A 175 6.58 -10.52 -4.84
N ARG A 176 5.89 -11.18 -5.78
CA ARG A 176 5.89 -10.78 -7.20
C ARG A 176 5.32 -9.37 -7.38
N LEU A 177 4.22 -9.03 -6.70
CA LEU A 177 3.67 -7.68 -6.73
C LEU A 177 4.67 -6.66 -6.20
N LEU A 178 5.25 -6.90 -5.01
CA LEU A 178 6.20 -5.98 -4.37
C LEU A 178 7.48 -5.81 -5.20
N GLY A 179 7.98 -6.89 -5.82
CA GLY A 179 9.17 -6.85 -6.67
C GLY A 179 8.97 -6.19 -8.03
N THR A 180 7.73 -5.89 -8.43
CA THR A 180 7.40 -5.22 -9.70
C THR A 180 6.91 -3.77 -9.51
N LEU A 181 7.00 -3.25 -8.28
CA LEU A 181 6.54 -1.89 -7.98
C LEU A 181 7.37 -0.84 -8.73
N PRO A 182 6.73 0.10 -9.45
CA PRO A 182 7.42 1.26 -10.00
C PRO A 182 7.85 2.21 -8.88
N ARG A 183 8.88 3.01 -9.15
CA ARG A 183 9.29 4.09 -8.25
C ARG A 183 8.27 5.22 -8.29
N LEU A 184 7.86 5.71 -7.12
CA LEU A 184 6.99 6.87 -6.96
C LEU A 184 7.75 8.00 -6.28
N VAL A 185 7.27 9.23 -6.46
CA VAL A 185 7.78 10.38 -5.71
C VAL A 185 7.33 10.25 -4.26
N PRO A 186 8.24 10.13 -3.27
CA PRO A 186 7.86 10.04 -1.86
C PRO A 186 7.04 11.26 -1.43
N LEU A 187 5.87 11.04 -0.84
CA LEU A 187 4.98 12.12 -0.38
C LEU A 187 5.13 12.42 1.10
N LEU A 188 5.63 11.45 1.86
CA LEU A 188 5.77 11.50 3.30
C LEU A 188 7.17 10.96 3.65
N PRO A 189 7.75 11.38 4.79
CA PRO A 189 8.99 10.79 5.26
C PRO A 189 8.81 9.29 5.47
N VAL A 190 9.85 8.53 5.15
CA VAL A 190 9.89 7.09 5.40
C VAL A 190 9.70 6.82 6.90
N PRO A 191 9.12 5.66 7.27
CA PRO A 191 8.88 5.33 8.66
C PRO A 191 10.23 5.29 9.40
N GLY A 192 10.27 5.85 10.61
CA GLY A 192 11.52 6.04 11.35
C GLY A 192 12.23 7.37 11.09
N ALA A 193 11.98 8.03 9.96
CA ALA A 193 12.62 9.32 9.61
C ALA A 193 11.78 10.54 10.00
N HIS A 194 10.54 10.36 10.45
CA HIS A 194 9.73 11.48 10.90
C HIS A 194 10.27 12.02 12.23
N GLN A 195 10.80 13.24 12.19
CA GLN A 195 11.12 13.99 13.39
C GLN A 195 9.82 14.60 13.91
N HIS A 196 9.48 14.25 15.14
CA HIS A 196 8.27 14.76 15.79
C HIS A 196 8.39 16.29 15.93
N SER A 197 7.78 17.02 15.01
CA SER A 197 7.54 18.44 15.23
C SER A 197 6.28 18.55 16.08
N ALA A 198 6.37 19.28 17.19
CA ALA A 198 5.23 19.61 18.04
C ALA A 198 4.31 20.61 17.31
N VAL A 199 3.82 20.26 16.13
CA VAL A 199 2.75 20.99 15.46
C VAL A 199 1.49 20.63 16.22
N ALA A 200 1.04 21.54 17.07
CA ALA A 200 -0.21 21.39 17.79
C ALA A 200 -1.35 21.19 16.77
N VAL A 201 -2.00 20.02 16.83
CA VAL A 201 -3.24 19.78 16.08
C VAL A 201 -4.26 20.78 16.62
N ASN A 202 -4.63 21.76 15.81
CA ASN A 202 -5.54 22.79 16.25
C ASN A 202 -6.95 22.18 16.44
N PRO A 203 -7.59 22.38 17.60
CA PRO A 203 -8.93 21.84 17.86
C PRO A 203 -10.00 22.44 16.94
N THR A 204 -9.81 23.67 16.45
CA THR A 204 -10.69 24.33 15.48
C THR A 204 -10.68 23.59 14.14
N ASP A 205 -9.52 23.09 13.74
CA ASP A 205 -9.28 22.41 12.47
C ASP A 205 -10.00 21.05 12.47
N ALA A 206 -9.87 20.29 13.56
CA ALA A 206 -10.62 19.05 13.78
C ALA A 206 -12.15 19.26 13.82
N LYS A 207 -12.62 20.37 14.41
CA LYS A 207 -14.04 20.74 14.45
C LYS A 207 -14.59 21.05 13.06
N ALA A 208 -13.86 21.81 12.24
CA ALA A 208 -14.26 22.12 10.87
C ALA A 208 -14.39 20.84 10.02
N LEU A 209 -13.37 19.98 10.05
CA LEU A 209 -13.37 18.69 9.34
C LEU A 209 -14.52 17.78 9.79
N SER A 210 -14.77 17.67 11.09
CA SER A 210 -15.88 16.86 11.60
C SER A 210 -17.25 17.40 11.18
N ARG A 211 -17.40 18.73 11.06
CA ARG A 211 -18.65 19.35 10.58
C ARG A 211 -18.84 19.09 9.09
N VAL A 212 -17.78 19.24 8.29
CA VAL A 212 -17.76 18.91 6.87
C VAL A 212 -18.13 17.45 6.64
N ARG A 213 -17.47 16.51 7.34
CA ARG A 213 -17.77 15.06 7.26
C ARG A 213 -19.24 14.76 7.55
N ARG A 214 -19.83 15.41 8.57
CA ARG A 214 -21.25 15.25 8.90
C ARG A 214 -22.19 15.76 7.80
N LEU A 215 -21.87 16.90 7.18
CA LEU A 215 -22.65 17.43 6.06
C LEU A 215 -22.60 16.49 4.85
N LEU A 216 -21.41 16.01 4.50
CA LEU A 216 -21.22 15.07 3.39
C LEU A 216 -21.89 13.72 3.65
N ALA A 217 -21.76 13.17 4.85
CA ALA A 217 -22.46 11.95 5.24
C ALA A 217 -23.99 12.11 5.12
N LYS A 218 -24.53 13.27 5.48
CA LYS A 218 -25.96 13.57 5.30
C LYS A 218 -26.32 13.70 3.82
N ALA A 219 -25.47 14.34 3.01
CA ALA A 219 -25.66 14.45 1.56
C ALA A 219 -25.65 13.08 0.87
N GLU A 220 -24.83 12.15 1.36
CA GLU A 220 -24.80 10.77 0.88
C GLU A 220 -26.04 9.97 1.30
N ALA A 221 -26.55 10.19 2.51
CA ALA A 221 -27.67 9.41 3.05
C ALA A 221 -29.03 9.81 2.47
N THR A 222 -29.20 11.06 2.01
CA THR A 222 -30.48 11.52 1.48
C THR A 222 -30.79 10.93 0.10
N LYS A 223 -32.08 10.69 -0.16
CA LYS A 223 -32.59 10.24 -1.47
C LYS A 223 -32.98 11.43 -2.36
N PHE A 224 -33.01 12.65 -1.82
CA PHE A 224 -33.43 13.86 -2.52
C PHE A 224 -32.21 14.56 -3.15
N PRO A 225 -32.13 14.66 -4.49
CA PRO A 225 -30.94 15.18 -5.17
C PRO A 225 -30.69 16.67 -4.87
N GLU A 226 -31.75 17.45 -4.67
CA GLU A 226 -31.67 18.87 -4.30
C GLU A 226 -31.16 19.07 -2.87
N GLU A 227 -31.58 18.22 -1.93
CA GLU A 227 -31.07 18.27 -0.55
C GLU A 227 -29.58 17.88 -0.53
N ALA A 228 -29.19 16.83 -1.26
CA ALA A 228 -27.78 16.44 -1.38
C ALA A 228 -26.92 17.58 -1.94
N GLU A 229 -27.45 18.33 -2.91
CA GLU A 229 -26.79 19.49 -3.49
C GLU A 229 -26.65 20.64 -2.50
N ALA A 230 -27.71 20.99 -1.79
CA ALA A 230 -27.68 22.03 -0.77
C ALA A 230 -26.70 21.70 0.38
N LEU A 231 -26.66 20.43 0.81
CA LEU A 231 -25.73 19.97 1.84
C LEU A 231 -24.27 19.99 1.35
N SER A 232 -24.01 19.60 0.10
CA SER A 232 -22.67 19.64 -0.49
C SER A 232 -22.19 21.08 -0.67
N ALA A 233 -23.06 21.97 -1.17
CA ALA A 233 -22.77 23.40 -1.28
C ALA A 233 -22.48 24.04 0.10
N LYS A 234 -23.24 23.65 1.13
CA LYS A 234 -22.96 24.12 2.50
C LYS A 234 -21.63 23.61 3.03
N ALA A 235 -21.24 22.39 2.67
CA ALA A 235 -19.93 21.86 3.02
C ALA A 235 -18.82 22.67 2.31
N GLN A 236 -18.96 22.93 1.01
CA GLN A 236 -18.00 23.72 0.21
C GLN A 236 -17.83 25.16 0.73
N GLU A 237 -18.92 25.82 1.13
CA GLU A 237 -18.90 27.14 1.76
C GLU A 237 -18.08 27.10 3.07
N LEU A 238 -18.28 26.08 3.91
CA LEU A 238 -17.57 25.91 5.17
C LEU A 238 -16.09 25.61 4.95
N MET A 239 -15.74 24.74 4.00
CA MET A 239 -14.37 24.44 3.60
C MET A 239 -13.65 25.70 3.14
N SER A 240 -14.29 26.48 2.26
CA SER A 240 -13.71 27.72 1.69
C SER A 240 -13.41 28.76 2.77
N ARG A 241 -14.35 29.00 3.69
CA ARG A 241 -14.14 29.92 4.82
C ARG A 241 -13.00 29.48 5.71
N TYR A 242 -12.98 28.19 6.04
CA TYR A 242 -11.98 27.66 6.93
C TYR A 242 -10.58 27.68 6.29
N SER A 243 -10.46 27.33 5.00
CA SER A 243 -9.18 27.37 4.29
C SER A 243 -8.60 28.79 4.24
N LEU A 244 -9.45 29.80 3.99
CA LEU A 244 -9.03 31.20 4.07
C LEU A 244 -8.56 31.58 5.48
N GLN A 245 -9.31 31.21 6.52
CA GLN A 245 -8.92 31.45 7.92
C GLN A 245 -7.61 30.74 8.29
N HIS A 246 -7.38 29.55 7.75
CA HIS A 246 -6.11 28.83 7.92
C HIS A 246 -4.96 29.56 7.24
N ALA A 247 -5.13 29.99 6.00
CA ALA A 247 -4.11 30.73 5.25
C ALA A 247 -3.75 32.07 5.91
N ILE A 248 -4.74 32.82 6.42
CA ILE A 248 -4.50 34.07 7.16
C ILE A 248 -3.68 33.80 8.43
N ARG A 249 -4.03 32.76 9.20
CA ARG A 249 -3.30 32.39 10.42
C ARG A 249 -1.85 31.98 10.12
N ASP A 250 -1.62 31.17 9.08
CA ASP A 250 -0.26 30.77 8.70
C ASP A 250 0.57 32.00 8.28
N HIS A 251 -0.05 32.93 7.55
CA HIS A 251 0.59 34.19 7.18
C HIS A 251 0.95 35.05 8.40
N GLU A 252 0.03 35.22 9.36
CA GLU A 252 0.27 35.95 10.61
C GLU A 252 1.37 35.31 11.46
N GLN A 253 1.53 33.98 11.38
CA GLN A 253 2.59 33.23 12.07
C GLN A 253 3.91 33.20 11.28
N GLY A 254 3.99 33.86 10.13
CA GLY A 254 5.17 33.88 9.27
C GLY A 254 5.53 32.52 8.68
N ARG A 255 4.58 31.58 8.63
CA ARG A 255 4.81 30.25 8.06
C ARG A 255 4.78 30.34 6.54
N ALA A 256 5.76 29.72 5.90
CA ALA A 256 5.74 29.59 4.44
C ALA A 256 4.62 28.64 4.01
N ALA A 257 3.98 28.94 2.90
CA ALA A 257 3.01 28.04 2.28
C ALA A 257 3.77 26.84 1.69
N GLU A 258 3.76 25.71 2.41
CA GLU A 258 4.33 24.45 1.91
C GLU A 258 3.28 23.67 1.11
N ALA A 259 3.59 23.41 -0.15
CA ALA A 259 2.79 22.52 -0.98
C ALA A 259 3.15 21.06 -0.70
N THR A 260 2.12 20.26 -0.45
CA THR A 260 2.19 18.82 -0.19
C THR A 260 1.35 18.11 -1.25
N ALA A 261 1.33 16.78 -1.25
CA ALA A 261 0.47 16.03 -2.14
C ALA A 261 -0.22 14.83 -1.47
N ARG A 262 -1.35 14.44 -2.07
CA ARG A 262 -2.12 13.24 -1.72
C ARG A 262 -2.44 12.43 -2.97
N ARG A 263 -2.38 11.11 -2.85
CA ARG A 263 -2.83 10.18 -3.90
C ARG A 263 -4.26 9.77 -3.61
N ILE A 264 -5.13 9.94 -4.59
CA ILE A 264 -6.53 9.50 -4.54
C ILE A 264 -6.68 8.39 -5.57
N TRP A 265 -6.93 7.18 -5.08
CA TRP A 265 -7.10 6.00 -5.92
C TRP A 265 -8.48 6.00 -6.58
N ILE A 266 -8.52 5.68 -7.87
CA ILE A 266 -9.74 5.73 -8.67
C ILE A 266 -10.15 4.30 -9.06
N ASP A 267 -11.34 3.91 -8.62
CA ASP A 267 -11.88 2.59 -8.95
C ASP A 267 -12.41 2.50 -10.38
N SER A 268 -12.18 1.35 -11.01
CA SER A 268 -12.90 0.94 -12.23
C SER A 268 -14.38 0.64 -11.89
N PRO A 269 -15.34 0.78 -12.82
CA PRO A 269 -15.23 1.37 -14.17
C PRO A 269 -15.26 2.91 -14.16
N TYR A 270 -15.09 3.50 -15.34
CA TYR A 270 -15.17 4.96 -15.62
C TYR A 270 -14.07 5.81 -14.98
N VAL A 271 -12.83 5.30 -15.03
CA VAL A 271 -11.65 5.96 -14.44
C VAL A 271 -11.50 7.41 -14.93
N SER A 272 -11.62 7.66 -16.24
CA SER A 272 -11.48 9.01 -16.80
C SER A 272 -12.53 9.99 -16.29
N ALA A 273 -13.79 9.56 -16.20
CA ALA A 273 -14.88 10.41 -15.75
C ALA A 273 -14.81 10.69 -14.24
N LYS A 274 -14.39 9.69 -13.44
CA LYS A 274 -14.09 9.86 -12.03
C LYS A 274 -12.89 10.79 -11.81
N ALA A 275 -11.83 10.65 -12.60
CA ALA A 275 -10.68 11.55 -12.55
C ALA A 275 -11.05 12.99 -12.90
N ALA A 276 -11.91 13.21 -13.90
CA ALA A 276 -12.41 14.55 -14.25
C ALA A 276 -13.24 15.19 -13.10
N LEU A 277 -14.01 14.38 -12.37
CA LEU A 277 -14.69 14.83 -11.16
C LEU A 277 -13.67 15.26 -10.09
N VAL A 278 -12.65 14.45 -9.81
CA VAL A 278 -11.59 14.83 -8.85
C VAL A 278 -10.85 16.08 -9.31
N GLN A 279 -10.59 16.23 -10.61
CA GLN A 279 -9.96 17.43 -11.16
C GLN A 279 -10.78 18.70 -10.89
N SER A 280 -12.10 18.60 -11.05
CA SER A 280 -13.02 19.71 -10.81
C SER A 280 -13.03 20.10 -9.34
N VAL A 281 -13.02 19.12 -8.44
CA VAL A 281 -12.92 19.32 -6.99
C VAL A 281 -11.57 19.95 -6.62
N ALA A 282 -10.47 19.46 -7.18
CA ALA A 282 -9.13 19.99 -6.93
C ALA A 282 -9.03 21.47 -7.37
N ALA A 283 -9.48 21.77 -8.59
CA ALA A 283 -9.46 23.13 -9.13
C ALA A 283 -10.29 24.12 -8.28
N ALA A 284 -11.45 23.70 -7.80
CA ALA A 284 -12.30 24.52 -6.93
C ALA A 284 -11.70 24.79 -5.54
N ASN A 285 -10.75 23.95 -5.11
CA ASN A 285 -10.08 24.06 -3.81
C ASN A 285 -8.60 24.46 -3.96
N ARG A 286 -8.27 25.26 -5.00
CA ARG A 286 -6.91 25.80 -5.25
C ARG A 286 -5.81 24.73 -5.35
N CYS A 287 -6.17 23.49 -5.66
CA CYS A 287 -5.24 22.38 -5.82
C CYS A 287 -5.01 22.08 -7.31
N GLN A 288 -3.81 21.57 -7.61
CA GLN A 288 -3.47 21.03 -8.92
C GLN A 288 -3.57 19.51 -8.89
N MET A 289 -3.91 18.88 -10.02
CA MET A 289 -4.04 17.43 -10.11
C MET A 289 -3.25 16.88 -11.29
N VAL A 290 -2.54 15.78 -11.06
CA VAL A 290 -1.82 15.01 -12.07
C VAL A 290 -2.34 13.58 -12.08
N CYS A 291 -2.67 13.05 -13.26
CA CYS A 291 -3.15 11.67 -13.40
C CYS A 291 -1.99 10.69 -13.58
N ALA A 292 -1.97 9.61 -12.80
CA ALA A 292 -1.11 8.46 -13.00
C ALA A 292 -1.95 7.27 -13.51
N GLU A 293 -2.51 7.40 -14.72
CA GLU A 293 -3.52 6.47 -15.25
C GLU A 293 -3.06 5.00 -15.27
N LYS A 294 -1.79 4.76 -15.58
CA LYS A 294 -1.19 3.40 -15.59
C LYS A 294 -1.22 2.73 -14.21
N LEU A 295 -1.20 3.53 -13.15
CA LEU A 295 -1.20 3.07 -11.76
C LEU A 295 -2.61 3.07 -11.17
N GLY A 296 -3.52 3.89 -11.68
CA GLY A 296 -4.92 3.93 -11.26
C GLY A 296 -5.21 4.92 -10.13
N PHE A 297 -4.38 5.96 -9.97
CA PHE A 297 -4.62 7.06 -9.01
C PHE A 297 -4.40 8.42 -9.65
N VAL A 298 -4.89 9.46 -8.98
CA VAL A 298 -4.57 10.86 -9.24
C VAL A 298 -3.80 11.44 -8.07
N ALA A 299 -2.75 12.21 -8.35
CA ALA A 299 -2.00 12.95 -7.34
C ALA A 299 -2.52 14.39 -7.31
N VAL A 300 -3.01 14.82 -6.15
CA VAL A 300 -3.46 16.19 -5.91
C VAL A 300 -2.38 16.91 -5.11
N ILE A 301 -1.99 18.10 -5.56
CA ILE A 301 -0.96 18.95 -4.97
C ILE A 301 -1.59 20.26 -4.49
N GLY A 302 -1.27 20.68 -3.27
CA GLY A 302 -1.85 21.88 -2.66
C GLY A 302 -1.44 22.06 -1.20
N ALA A 303 -2.10 23.00 -0.52
CA ALA A 303 -1.95 23.16 0.94
C ALA A 303 -2.60 21.97 1.66
N GLU A 304 -2.02 21.51 2.78
CA GLU A 304 -2.48 20.30 3.48
C GLU A 304 -3.97 20.37 3.87
N CYS A 305 -4.45 21.54 4.30
CA CYS A 305 -5.86 21.75 4.64
C CYS A 305 -6.80 21.63 3.43
N ASP A 306 -6.40 22.16 2.27
CA ASP A 306 -7.18 22.04 1.03
C ASP A 306 -7.17 20.59 0.53
N LEU A 307 -6.06 19.87 0.67
CA LEU A 307 -5.95 18.45 0.29
C LEU A 307 -6.90 17.55 1.09
N GLU A 308 -7.08 17.82 2.39
CA GLU A 308 -8.05 17.09 3.22
C GLU A 308 -9.49 17.29 2.74
N PHE A 309 -9.83 18.51 2.34
CA PHE A 309 -11.16 18.79 1.80
C PHE A 309 -11.37 18.19 0.43
N VAL A 310 -10.36 18.25 -0.45
CA VAL A 310 -10.43 17.60 -1.76
C VAL A 310 -10.66 16.10 -1.60
N GLU A 311 -9.93 15.43 -0.72
CA GLU A 311 -10.10 14.00 -0.48
C GLU A 311 -11.51 13.65 0.04
N LEU A 312 -12.00 14.39 1.05
CA LEU A 312 -13.33 14.16 1.62
C LEU A 312 -14.44 14.42 0.59
N LEU A 313 -14.38 15.55 -0.11
CA LEU A 313 -15.41 15.92 -1.08
C LEU A 313 -15.38 15.02 -2.30
N ALA A 314 -14.19 14.71 -2.84
CA ALA A 314 -14.04 13.79 -3.96
C ALA A 314 -14.60 12.41 -3.62
N THR A 315 -14.25 11.86 -2.45
CA THR A 315 -14.75 10.54 -2.01
C THR A 315 -16.27 10.55 -1.90
N SER A 316 -16.84 11.59 -1.26
CA SER A 316 -18.29 11.73 -1.12
C SER A 316 -19.01 11.83 -2.48
N LEU A 317 -18.52 12.69 -3.37
CA LEU A 317 -19.11 12.88 -4.69
C LEU A 317 -18.94 11.66 -5.60
N LEU A 318 -17.85 10.89 -5.47
CA LEU A 318 -17.67 9.62 -6.18
C LEU A 318 -18.67 8.56 -5.71
N VAL A 319 -18.95 8.48 -4.40
CA VAL A 319 -20.00 7.61 -3.86
C VAL A 319 -21.38 8.02 -4.40
N GLN A 320 -21.69 9.32 -4.40
CA GLN A 320 -22.92 9.85 -4.96
C GLN A 320 -23.04 9.58 -6.47
N ALA A 321 -21.95 9.76 -7.23
CA ALA A 321 -21.88 9.46 -8.66
C ALA A 321 -22.20 7.99 -8.94
N ASN A 322 -21.54 7.08 -8.24
CA ASN A 322 -21.78 5.64 -8.39
C ASN A 322 -23.25 5.28 -8.08
N ARG A 323 -23.84 5.84 -7.01
CA ARG A 323 -25.26 5.59 -6.68
C ARG A 323 -26.20 6.10 -7.77
N ALA A 324 -25.99 7.32 -8.26
CA ALA A 324 -26.80 7.91 -9.32
C ALA A 324 -26.68 7.12 -10.64
N MET A 325 -25.46 6.67 -10.99
CA MET A 325 -25.22 5.84 -12.17
C MET A 325 -25.90 4.45 -12.06
N LEU A 326 -25.84 3.81 -10.89
CA LEU A 326 -26.53 2.55 -10.64
C LEU A 326 -28.06 2.71 -10.68
N ALA A 327 -28.60 3.81 -10.17
CA ALA A 327 -30.03 4.12 -10.26
C ALA A 327 -30.48 4.32 -11.71
N ALA A 328 -29.73 5.08 -12.50
CA ALA A 328 -30.00 5.29 -13.93
C ALA A 328 -29.88 3.99 -14.74
N GLY A 329 -28.90 3.12 -14.42
CA GLY A 329 -28.75 1.83 -15.10
C GLY A 329 -29.95 0.90 -14.92
N ARG A 330 -30.59 0.92 -13.74
CA ARG A 330 -31.79 0.11 -13.43
C ARG A 330 -33.02 0.55 -14.22
N THR A 331 -33.19 1.85 -14.49
CA THR A 331 -34.34 2.37 -15.25
C THR A 331 -34.21 2.11 -16.75
N THR A 332 -32.97 1.98 -17.27
CA THR A 332 -32.70 1.71 -18.69
C THR A 332 -32.73 0.23 -19.10
N SER A 333 -32.87 -0.74 -18.19
CA SER A 333 -32.88 -2.18 -18.54
C SER A 333 -34.05 -2.64 -19.43
N GLY A 334 -34.97 -1.76 -19.80
CA GLY A 334 -36.01 -2.02 -20.80
C GLY A 334 -35.73 -1.50 -22.22
N HIS A 335 -34.68 -0.69 -22.44
CA HIS A 335 -34.40 -0.09 -23.75
C HIS A 335 -32.91 -0.20 -24.11
N THR A 336 -32.65 -0.64 -25.33
CA THR A 336 -31.36 -0.98 -25.96
C THR A 336 -30.18 -0.11 -25.51
N ARG A 337 -29.09 -0.78 -25.10
CA ARG A 337 -27.78 -0.20 -24.73
C ARG A 337 -27.24 0.73 -25.82
N THR A 338 -27.58 2.02 -25.73
CA THR A 338 -26.99 3.05 -26.59
C THR A 338 -26.72 4.28 -25.73
N ARG A 339 -25.44 4.55 -25.48
CA ARG A 339 -24.84 5.86 -25.10
C ARG A 339 -25.70 6.80 -24.23
N LEU A 340 -25.66 6.66 -22.90
CA LEU A 340 -26.09 7.73 -21.99
C LEU A 340 -25.19 7.82 -20.75
N VAL A 341 -24.04 8.48 -20.89
CA VAL A 341 -23.23 9.02 -19.78
C VAL A 341 -23.69 10.46 -19.40
N SER A 342 -24.75 10.98 -20.02
CA SER A 342 -24.75 12.41 -20.33
C SER A 342 -25.32 13.46 -19.33
N PRO A 343 -25.85 13.16 -18.12
CA PRO A 343 -26.10 14.28 -17.19
C PRO A 343 -25.49 14.15 -15.79
N VAL A 344 -25.15 12.96 -15.29
CA VAL A 344 -24.81 12.76 -13.86
C VAL A 344 -23.43 13.31 -13.50
N ILE A 345 -22.41 13.04 -14.32
CA ILE A 345 -21.05 13.50 -14.02
C ILE A 345 -20.92 15.02 -14.28
N PRO A 346 -21.47 15.59 -15.37
CA PRO A 346 -21.50 17.04 -15.56
C PRO A 346 -22.30 17.81 -14.48
N SER A 347 -23.36 17.23 -13.91
CA SER A 347 -24.08 17.87 -12.80
C SER A 347 -23.27 17.84 -11.50
N LEU A 348 -22.57 16.73 -11.20
CA LEU A 348 -21.67 16.63 -10.05
C LEU A 348 -20.41 17.49 -10.20
N ILE A 349 -19.88 17.66 -11.42
CA ILE A 349 -18.81 18.63 -11.72
C ILE A 349 -19.30 20.06 -11.41
N ARG A 350 -20.54 20.41 -11.76
CA ARG A 350 -21.12 21.70 -11.35
C ARG A 350 -21.23 21.87 -9.84
N ARG A 351 -21.41 20.79 -9.07
CA ARG A 351 -21.37 20.82 -7.60
C ARG A 351 -19.98 21.02 -7.03
N ALA A 352 -18.93 20.60 -7.74
CA ALA A 352 -17.56 20.88 -7.32
C ALA A 352 -17.23 22.38 -7.42
N HIS A 353 -17.85 23.11 -8.36
CA HIS A 353 -17.57 24.53 -8.63
C HIS A 353 -18.47 25.52 -7.86
N ARG A 354 -19.50 25.05 -7.14
CA ARG A 354 -20.42 25.89 -6.34
C ARG A 354 -20.20 25.64 -4.86
#